data_AF-A0A4Y7LF03-F1
#
_entry.id   AF-A0A4Y7LF03-F1
#
_cell.length_a   1.000
_cell.length_b   1.000
_cell.length_c   1.000
_cell.angle_alpha   90.00
_cell.angle_beta   90.00
_cell.angle_gamma   90.00
#
_symmetry.space_group_name_H-M   'P 1'
#
loop_
_entity.id
_entity.type
_entity.pdbx_description
1 polymer ?
#
loop_
_entity_poly.entity_id
_entity_poly.type
_entity_poly.pdbx_seq_one_letter_code
_entity_poly.pdbx_strand_id
1 'polypeptide(L)'
;MVPIKYSSSSMSIFYNGSFLGSAHILAGSHPPKSCQLLKLPARLHLSSPAASRLVSDVAKRELVLDAAVDIGGTAKVLWWDHRFNVHVDSHFVVDPVFLDVIHQQNKAKLQLFSS
;
A
#
# COMPACT_ATOMS: atom_id res chain seq x y z
N MET A 1 -12.60 -0.20 -22.41
CA MET A 1 -12.28 0.17 -21.00
C MET A 1 -13.41 -0.31 -20.12
N VAL A 2 -13.10 -1.00 -19.03
CA VAL A 2 -14.06 -1.81 -18.27
C VAL A 2 -13.96 -1.49 -16.77
N PRO A 3 -15.03 -1.68 -15.99
CA PRO A 3 -14.93 -1.60 -14.54
C PRO A 3 -14.00 -2.70 -14.02
N ILE A 4 -13.30 -2.41 -12.92
CA ILE A 4 -12.50 -3.38 -12.19
C ILE A 4 -13.13 -3.64 -10.82
N LYS A 5 -13.02 -4.88 -10.36
CA LYS A 5 -13.25 -5.26 -8.97
C LYS A 5 -11.92 -5.72 -8.40
N TYR A 6 -11.60 -5.29 -7.19
CA TYR A 6 -10.39 -5.72 -6.49
C TYR A 6 -10.77 -6.36 -5.15
N SER A 7 -10.02 -7.37 -4.75
CA SER A 7 -10.21 -8.07 -3.48
C SER A 7 -9.60 -7.29 -2.33
N SER A 8 -9.97 -7.67 -1.12
CA SER A 8 -9.26 -7.20 0.07
C SER A 8 -7.80 -7.66 0.03
N SER A 9 -6.90 -6.83 0.52
CA SER A 9 -5.48 -7.14 0.64
C SER A 9 -4.87 -6.39 1.83
N SER A 10 -3.64 -6.74 2.19
CA SER A 10 -2.90 -6.09 3.26
C SER A 10 -1.58 -5.56 2.73
N MET A 11 -1.35 -4.27 2.91
CA MET A 11 -0.05 -3.64 2.70
C MET A 11 0.83 -3.89 3.90
N SER A 12 2.05 -4.37 3.67
CA SER A 12 3.06 -4.53 4.72
C SER A 12 3.97 -3.31 4.73
N ILE A 13 4.25 -2.78 5.93
CA ILE A 13 5.05 -1.57 6.15
C ILE A 13 6.30 -1.95 6.93
N PHE A 14 7.44 -1.43 6.50
CA PHE A 14 8.76 -1.74 6.99
C PHE A 14 9.50 -0.46 7.37
N TYR A 15 10.35 -0.57 8.38
CA TYR A 15 11.30 0.45 8.78
C TYR A 15 12.68 -0.20 8.85
N ASN A 16 13.61 0.33 8.05
CA ASN A 16 14.98 -0.21 7.93
C ASN A 16 14.98 -1.74 7.69
N GLY A 17 14.15 -2.19 6.75
CA GLY A 17 13.97 -3.61 6.40
C GLY A 17 13.22 -4.47 7.43
N SER A 18 12.87 -3.93 8.59
CA SER A 18 12.14 -4.65 9.64
C SER A 18 10.64 -4.38 9.55
N PHE A 19 9.81 -5.42 9.68
CA PHE A 19 8.36 -5.26 9.67
C PHE A 19 7.89 -4.38 10.83
N LEU A 20 7.17 -3.32 10.50
CA LEU A 20 6.67 -2.33 11.45
C LEU A 20 5.15 -2.39 11.59
N GLY A 21 4.42 -2.76 10.55
CA GLY A 21 2.96 -2.75 10.61
C GLY A 21 2.28 -3.02 9.28
N SER A 22 0.98 -2.75 9.21
CA SER A 22 0.20 -2.98 8.01
C SER A 22 -0.93 -1.98 7.81
N ALA A 23 -1.41 -1.86 6.57
CA ALA A 23 -2.62 -1.14 6.22
C ALA A 23 -3.56 -2.07 5.44
N HIS A 24 -4.85 -2.02 5.74
CA HIS A 24 -5.83 -2.92 5.11
C HIS A 24 -6.52 -2.23 3.94
N ILE A 25 -6.53 -2.92 2.80
CA ILE A 25 -7.30 -2.59 1.61
C ILE A 25 -8.59 -3.41 1.68
N LEU A 26 -9.74 -2.74 1.70
CA LEU A 26 -11.04 -3.41 1.62
C LEU A 26 -11.37 -3.73 0.17
N ALA A 27 -12.09 -4.82 -0.07
CA ALA A 27 -12.56 -5.16 -1.41
C ALA A 27 -13.46 -4.05 -1.96
N GLY A 28 -13.40 -3.79 -3.26
CA GLY A 28 -14.14 -2.71 -3.88
C GLY A 28 -14.18 -2.79 -5.40
N SER A 29 -14.66 -1.71 -6.03
CA SER A 29 -14.77 -1.62 -7.48
C SER A 29 -14.58 -0.20 -7.97
N HIS A 30 -13.88 -0.03 -9.10
CA HIS A 30 -13.73 1.26 -9.76
C HIS A 30 -14.44 1.26 -11.12
N PRO A 31 -15.21 2.32 -11.44
CA PRO A 31 -15.80 2.49 -12.76
C PRO A 31 -14.72 2.62 -13.87
N PRO A 32 -15.07 2.30 -15.13
CA PRO A 32 -14.18 2.56 -16.26
C PRO A 32 -13.87 4.06 -16.36
N LYS A 33 -12.63 4.40 -16.79
CA LYS A 33 -12.18 5.79 -16.97
C LYS A 33 -12.25 6.65 -15.69
N SER A 34 -12.11 6.03 -14.52
CA SER A 34 -12.07 6.74 -13.25
C SER A 34 -10.67 6.72 -12.63
N CYS A 35 -10.37 7.73 -11.83
CA CYS A 35 -9.25 7.76 -10.91
C CYS A 35 -9.83 7.96 -9.51
N GLN A 36 -9.66 6.97 -8.64
CA GLN A 36 -10.19 7.02 -7.28
C GLN A 36 -9.05 6.84 -6.29
N LEU A 37 -9.04 7.71 -5.27
CA LEU A 37 -8.06 7.64 -4.19
C LEU A 37 -8.47 6.55 -3.20
N LEU A 38 -7.61 5.56 -3.01
CA LEU A 38 -7.75 4.58 -1.94
C LEU A 38 -7.08 5.10 -0.68
N LYS A 39 -7.87 5.34 0.37
CA LYS A 39 -7.37 5.71 1.69
C LYS A 39 -7.08 4.45 2.49
N LEU A 40 -5.82 4.23 2.84
CA LEU A 40 -5.37 3.04 3.56
C LEU A 40 -4.94 3.43 4.97
N PRO A 41 -5.82 3.30 5.98
CA PRO A 41 -5.42 3.57 7.36
C PRO A 41 -4.40 2.54 7.82
N ALA A 42 -3.19 3.00 8.11
CA ALA A 42 -2.09 2.17 8.57
C ALA A 42 -2.12 1.99 10.09
N ARG A 43 -1.68 0.83 10.56
CA ARG A 43 -1.42 0.53 11.97
C ARG A 43 0.04 0.12 12.11
N LEU A 44 0.78 0.85 12.95
CA LEU A 44 2.19 0.60 13.23
C LEU A 44 2.34 -0.02 14.64
N HIS A 45 3.15 -1.05 14.76
CA HIS A 45 3.40 -1.77 16.01
C HIS A 45 4.72 -1.28 16.63
N LEU A 46 4.59 -0.34 17.57
CA LEU A 46 5.74 0.31 18.21
C LEU A 46 6.41 -0.51 19.33
N SER A 47 5.90 -1.71 19.62
CA SER A 47 6.47 -2.63 20.60
C SER A 47 7.54 -3.56 20.02
N SER A 48 7.79 -3.51 18.70
CA SER A 48 8.82 -4.33 18.08
C SER A 48 10.23 -3.83 18.42
N PRO A 49 11.26 -4.70 18.43
CA PRO A 49 12.65 -4.26 18.61
C PRO A 49 13.07 -3.21 17.58
N ALA A 50 12.52 -3.26 16.36
CA ALA A 50 12.73 -2.27 15.31
C ALA A 50 12.13 -0.89 15.66
N ALA A 51 11.03 -0.86 16.40
CA ALA A 51 10.39 0.38 16.82
C ALA A 51 11.13 1.12 17.94
N SER A 52 11.97 0.43 18.73
CA SER A 52 12.83 1.12 19.71
C SER A 52 13.78 2.12 19.04
N ARG A 53 14.30 1.76 17.86
CA ARG A 53 15.12 2.64 17.00
C ARG A 53 14.30 3.76 16.37
N LEU A 54 13.05 3.47 16.03
CA LEU A 54 12.11 4.45 15.53
C LEU A 54 11.90 5.56 16.57
N VAL A 55 11.68 5.24 17.84
CA VAL A 55 11.56 6.23 18.94
C VAL A 55 12.82 7.07 19.11
N SER A 56 14.02 6.48 18.98
CA SER A 56 15.27 7.25 19.05
C SER A 56 15.51 8.13 17.81
N ASP A 57 15.06 7.69 16.64
CA ASP A 57 15.21 8.44 15.39
C ASP A 57 14.08 9.47 15.17
N VAL A 58 12.96 9.38 15.88
CA VAL A 58 11.95 10.46 15.99
C VAL A 58 12.60 11.77 16.42
N ALA A 59 13.64 11.73 17.25
CA ALA A 59 14.42 12.89 17.65
C ALA A 59 15.14 13.59 16.48
N LYS A 60 15.37 12.87 15.36
CA LYS A 60 15.97 13.38 14.12
C LYS A 60 14.93 13.88 13.10
N ARG A 61 13.64 13.86 13.44
CA ARG A 61 12.49 14.43 12.70
C ARG A 61 12.13 13.84 11.34
N GLU A 62 12.84 12.86 10.82
CA GLU A 62 12.47 12.19 9.56
C GLU A 62 12.39 10.67 9.75
N LEU A 63 11.20 10.11 9.46
CA LEU A 63 10.95 8.68 9.51
C LEU A 63 10.74 8.14 8.09
N VAL A 64 11.67 7.29 7.63
CA VAL A 64 11.59 6.66 6.32
C VAL A 64 10.95 5.29 6.44
N LEU A 65 9.86 5.07 5.69
CA LEU A 65 9.13 3.81 5.66
C LEU A 65 9.09 3.26 4.24
N ASP A 66 9.27 1.96 4.11
CA ASP A 66 9.03 1.24 2.86
C ASP A 66 7.76 0.41 3.04
N ALA A 67 6.96 0.25 2.00
CA ALA A 67 5.82 -0.64 2.04
C ALA A 67 5.59 -1.35 0.72
N ALA A 68 5.01 -2.54 0.80
CA ALA A 68 4.67 -3.34 -0.36
C ALA A 68 3.24 -3.87 -0.23
N VAL A 69 2.52 -3.93 -1.35
CA VAL A 69 1.19 -4.53 -1.41
C VAL A 69 0.92 -5.16 -2.77
N ASP A 70 0.22 -6.30 -2.75
CA ASP A 70 -0.33 -6.96 -3.93
C ASP A 70 -1.85 -6.80 -3.94
N ILE A 71 -2.38 -6.13 -4.95
CA ILE A 71 -3.82 -5.89 -5.13
C ILE A 71 -4.33 -6.76 -6.27
N GLY A 72 -4.93 -7.88 -5.88
CA GLY A 72 -5.62 -8.79 -6.81
C GLY A 72 -6.99 -8.28 -7.21
N GLY A 73 -7.42 -8.63 -8.43
CA GLY A 73 -8.76 -8.30 -8.90
C GLY A 73 -9.16 -8.92 -10.22
N THR A 74 -10.34 -8.55 -10.69
CA THR A 74 -10.93 -8.99 -11.96
C THR A 74 -11.41 -7.79 -12.75
N ALA A 75 -11.09 -7.76 -14.04
CA ALA A 75 -11.59 -6.81 -15.03
C ALA A 75 -12.53 -7.55 -16.00
N LYS A 76 -13.76 -7.07 -16.16
CA LYS A 76 -14.75 -7.73 -17.04
C LYS A 76 -14.72 -7.13 -18.45
N VAL A 77 -14.11 -7.83 -19.40
CA VAL A 77 -14.05 -7.45 -20.80
C VAL A 77 -15.08 -8.25 -21.59
N LEU A 78 -16.20 -7.61 -21.93
CA LEU A 78 -17.36 -8.27 -22.57
C LEU A 78 -17.85 -9.47 -21.73
N TRP A 79 -17.71 -10.68 -22.25
CA TRP A 79 -18.13 -11.93 -21.63
C TRP A 79 -16.99 -12.62 -20.84
N TRP A 80 -15.79 -12.04 -20.85
CA TRP A 80 -14.59 -12.62 -20.25
C TRP A 80 -14.17 -11.86 -19.00
N ASP A 81 -13.85 -12.62 -17.95
CA ASP A 81 -13.30 -12.11 -16.71
C ASP A 81 -11.79 -12.31 -16.72
N HIS A 82 -11.04 -11.21 -16.74
CA HIS A 82 -9.57 -11.23 -16.72
C HIS A 82 -9.08 -10.94 -15.31
N ARG A 83 -8.31 -11.88 -14.75
CA ARG A 83 -7.64 -11.65 -13.46
C ARG A 83 -6.43 -10.76 -13.64
N PHE A 84 -6.18 -9.92 -12.66
CA PHE A 84 -4.98 -9.11 -12.58
C PHE A 84 -4.42 -9.08 -11.15
N ASN A 85 -3.15 -8.73 -11.04
CA ASN A 85 -2.53 -8.33 -9.78
C ASN A 85 -1.73 -7.04 -10.00
N VAL A 86 -1.86 -6.08 -9.10
CA VAL A 86 -1.01 -4.89 -9.07
C VAL A 86 -0.11 -4.98 -7.86
N HIS A 87 1.19 -5.14 -8.09
CA HIS A 87 2.20 -5.00 -7.06
C HIS A 87 2.59 -3.53 -6.95
N VAL A 88 2.58 -2.98 -5.73
CA VAL A 88 2.96 -1.59 -5.46
C VAL A 88 4.04 -1.58 -4.40
N ASP A 89 5.20 -1.03 -4.76
CA ASP A 89 6.24 -0.63 -3.83
C ASP A 89 6.07 0.86 -3.52
N SER A 90 6.09 1.22 -2.24
CA SER A 90 5.94 2.58 -1.75
C SER A 90 7.10 2.95 -0.83
N HIS A 91 7.58 4.17 -0.97
CA HIS A 91 8.58 4.78 -0.11
C HIS A 91 8.00 6.08 0.45
N PHE A 92 7.96 6.19 1.78
CA PHE A 92 7.38 7.32 2.50
C PHE A 92 8.45 8.00 3.36
N VAL A 93 8.40 9.32 3.39
CA VAL A 93 9.02 10.14 4.43
C VAL A 93 7.89 10.69 5.28
N VAL A 94 7.91 10.37 6.57
CA VAL A 94 6.86 10.69 7.54
C VAL A 94 7.42 11.61 8.61
N ASP A 95 6.64 12.62 9.00
CA ASP A 95 6.90 13.39 10.21
C ASP A 95 6.52 12.51 11.41
N PRO A 96 7.48 12.11 12.25
CA PRO A 96 7.20 11.20 13.35
C PRO A 96 6.43 11.83 14.52
N VAL A 97 6.34 13.17 14.57
CA VAL A 97 5.61 13.91 15.60
C VAL A 97 4.15 14.08 15.20
N PHE A 98 3.90 14.50 13.96
CA PHE A 98 2.54 14.71 13.44
C PHE A 98 1.92 13.46 12.80
N LEU A 99 2.72 12.41 12.58
CA LEU A 99 2.35 11.19 11.86
C LEU A 99 1.79 11.46 10.46
N ASP A 100 2.28 12.53 9.83
CA ASP A 100 1.89 12.95 8.50
C ASP A 100 2.93 12.55 7.46
N VAL A 101 2.46 12.18 6.27
CA VAL A 101 3.33 11.85 5.14
C VAL A 101 3.82 13.15 4.51
N ILE A 102 5.13 13.43 4.63
CA ILE A 102 5.80 14.59 4.04
C ILE A 102 6.06 14.34 2.55
N HIS A 103 6.54 13.14 2.22
CA HIS A 103 6.86 12.75 0.86
C HIS A 103 6.46 11.29 0.61
N GLN A 104 5.99 11.00 -0.60
CA GLN A 104 5.63 9.65 -1.02
C GLN A 104 6.05 9.42 -2.46
N GLN A 105 6.74 8.31 -2.68
CA GLN A 105 7.01 7.77 -4.01
C GLN A 105 6.41 6.37 -4.12
N ASN A 106 5.73 6.09 -5.23
CA ASN A 106 5.16 4.77 -5.51
C ASN A 106 5.67 4.24 -6.85
N LYS A 107 5.94 2.94 -6.93
CA LYS A 107 6.21 2.20 -8.15
C LYS A 107 5.22 1.04 -8.24
N ALA A 108 4.44 1.00 -9.31
CA ALA A 108 3.44 -0.04 -9.52
C ALA A 108 3.79 -0.91 -10.73
N LYS A 109 3.55 -2.21 -10.60
CA LYS A 109 3.68 -3.20 -11.69
C LYS A 109 2.35 -3.96 -11.81
N LEU A 110 1.79 -3.94 -13.01
CA LEU A 110 0.58 -4.69 -13.35
C LEU A 110 0.96 -6.02 -13.97
N GLN A 111 0.38 -7.10 -13.43
CA GLN A 111 0.38 -8.43 -14.03
C GLN A 111 -1.03 -8.78 -14.48
N LEU A 112 -1.15 -9.22 -15.72
CA LEU A 112 -2.39 -9.73 -16.29
C LEU A 112 -2.25 -11.24 -16.44
N PHE A 113 -3.26 -11.97 -15.98
CA PHE A 113 -3.31 -13.42 -16.14
C PHE A 113 -4.24 -13.74 -17.30
N SER A 114 -3.75 -14.50 -18.28
CA SER A 114 -4.60 -15.10 -19.30
C SER A 114 -5.44 -16.20 -18.68
N SER A 115 -6.70 -16.28 -19.09
CA SER A 115 -7.66 -17.32 -18.72
C SER A 115 -7.14 -18.73 -18.98
#